data_AF-A0AAN9UYT8-F1
#
_entry.id   AF-A0AAN9UYT8-F1
#
_cell.length_a   1.000
_cell.length_b   1.000
_cell.length_c   1.000
_cell.angle_alpha   90.00
_cell.angle_beta   90.00
_cell.angle_gamma   90.00
#
_symmetry.space_group_name_H-M   'P 1'
#
loop_
_entity.id
_entity.type
_entity.pdbx_description
1 polymer ?
#
loop_
_entity_poly.entity_id
_entity_poly.type
_entity_poly.pdbx_seq_one_letter_code
_entity_poly.pdbx_strand_id
1 'polypeptide(L)'
;MQMDDIQSWWEVPSIAHFCSLFRAAFNLLDFDIEELEEALLTDGTEDSGSSLLQELIVRLLCGCLGNHDISTFNYQMFLRRLFRQKCQEYGRDNPFNTDMDFQFLPLRTKVEILHALCDFRLDADDVQDLLKNLEADSLRVEPLGHDENRSAYWYFYGTRLYREDYPRPATDPGPSTSGSSKKKTKEKRRKGKEEKKRKKHGRPPLTLENEERGTGVWQVVCFTEEDWDKITLGFKDSRSKAEKELYHTLSEDFLPEIPRLFAEKERLQRKRLLEYQPRRQSSRLEKLKQQKEEEESLQKSIEKEEKERKDRRKQEQEKKDKLRQSRTVKESRTSRARIRSQSRTNSECGSTGSLVESICESRSGQSTGFVGRQTNNSLSSATGQIVIQGLRRKLRSSQV
;
A
#
# COMPACT_ATOMS: atom_id res chain seq x y z
N MET A 1 -15.43 -14.27 -5.63
CA MET A 1 -16.17 -13.38 -4.72
C MET A 1 -15.29 -12.20 -4.33
N GLN A 2 -14.48 -12.23 -3.26
CA GLN A 2 -13.77 -11.01 -2.80
C GLN A 2 -12.95 -10.26 -3.89
N MET A 3 -12.32 -10.99 -4.83
CA MET A 3 -11.56 -10.37 -5.93
C MET A 3 -12.43 -9.80 -7.06
N ASP A 4 -13.60 -10.38 -7.30
CA ASP A 4 -14.58 -9.83 -8.25
C ASP A 4 -15.26 -8.58 -7.66
N ASP A 5 -15.49 -8.59 -6.34
CA ASP A 5 -16.12 -7.49 -5.61
C ASP A 5 -15.23 -6.23 -5.62
N ILE A 6 -13.93 -6.34 -5.28
CA ILE A 6 -13.00 -5.19 -5.24
C ILE A 6 -12.82 -4.52 -6.61
N GLN A 7 -12.84 -5.28 -7.69
CA GLN A 7 -12.72 -4.76 -9.07
C GLN A 7 -13.99 -4.04 -9.56
N SER A 8 -15.10 -4.18 -8.84
CA SER A 8 -16.37 -3.45 -9.09
C SER A 8 -16.49 -2.13 -8.32
N TRP A 9 -15.48 -1.75 -7.54
CA TRP A 9 -15.50 -0.53 -6.74
C TRP A 9 -14.71 0.58 -7.45
N TRP A 10 -15.41 1.64 -7.87
CA TRP A 10 -14.83 2.81 -8.55
C TRP A 10 -13.79 3.55 -7.70
N GLU A 11 -13.87 3.41 -6.36
CA GLU A 11 -12.90 4.00 -5.44
C GLU A 11 -11.49 3.44 -5.64
N VAL A 12 -11.35 2.17 -6.04
CA VAL A 12 -10.04 1.51 -6.22
C VAL A 12 -9.22 2.14 -7.35
N PRO A 13 -9.71 2.24 -8.61
CA PRO A 13 -9.01 2.97 -9.65
C PRO A 13 -8.92 4.48 -9.37
N SER A 14 -9.85 5.07 -8.62
CA SER A 14 -9.76 6.47 -8.16
C SER A 14 -8.54 6.71 -7.25
N ILE A 15 -8.39 5.92 -6.17
CA ILE A 15 -7.22 5.96 -5.26
C ILE A 15 -5.93 5.74 -6.05
N ALA A 16 -5.92 4.75 -6.93
CA ALA A 16 -4.73 4.34 -7.65
C ALA A 16 -4.31 5.40 -8.71
N HIS A 17 -5.30 6.03 -9.37
CA HIS A 17 -5.08 7.19 -10.24
C HIS A 17 -4.55 8.39 -9.46
N PHE A 18 -5.17 8.73 -8.33
CA PHE A 18 -4.70 9.80 -7.44
C PHE A 18 -3.22 9.59 -7.06
N CYS A 19 -2.85 8.36 -6.69
CA CYS A 19 -1.48 8.03 -6.29
C CYS A 19 -0.49 8.18 -7.46
N SER A 20 -0.90 7.84 -8.68
CA SER A 20 -0.12 8.02 -9.91
C SER A 20 0.02 9.50 -10.30
N LEU A 21 -1.09 10.23 -10.36
CA LEU A 21 -1.19 11.63 -10.79
C LEU A 21 -0.39 12.57 -9.87
N PHE A 22 -0.57 12.43 -8.55
CA PHE A 22 0.08 13.29 -7.57
C PHE A 22 1.38 12.70 -7.01
N ARG A 23 1.89 11.60 -7.58
CA ARG A 23 3.08 10.89 -7.09
C ARG A 23 4.26 11.82 -6.79
N ALA A 24 4.60 12.68 -7.76
CA ALA A 24 5.73 13.60 -7.64
C ALA A 24 5.45 14.76 -6.69
N ALA A 25 4.21 15.27 -6.64
CA ALA A 25 3.81 16.39 -5.80
C ALA A 25 3.76 16.00 -4.31
N PHE A 26 3.22 14.81 -4.00
CA PHE A 26 3.00 14.34 -2.63
C PHE A 26 4.01 13.27 -2.17
N ASN A 27 5.04 12.97 -2.97
CA ASN A 27 6.07 11.96 -2.70
C ASN A 27 5.48 10.58 -2.35
N LEU A 28 4.50 10.14 -3.15
CA LEU A 28 3.79 8.88 -2.97
C LEU A 28 4.60 7.70 -3.52
N LEU A 29 4.13 6.49 -3.18
CA LEU A 29 4.70 5.23 -3.65
C LEU A 29 4.49 5.05 -5.17
N ASP A 30 5.28 4.19 -5.77
CA ASP A 30 5.24 3.86 -7.19
C ASP A 30 4.70 2.44 -7.36
N PHE A 31 3.39 2.29 -7.54
CA PHE A 31 2.69 1.01 -7.66
C PHE A 31 1.70 0.98 -8.83
N ASP A 32 1.46 -0.20 -9.40
CA ASP A 32 0.35 -0.45 -10.32
C ASP A 32 -0.94 -0.83 -9.55
N ILE A 33 -2.08 -0.83 -10.24
CA ILE A 33 -3.37 -1.08 -9.57
C ILE A 33 -3.51 -2.53 -9.10
N GLU A 34 -2.84 -3.47 -9.77
CA GLU A 34 -2.72 -4.85 -9.31
C GLU A 34 -2.05 -4.93 -7.93
N GLU A 35 -0.93 -4.23 -7.72
CA GLU A 35 -0.25 -4.15 -6.42
C GLU A 35 -1.12 -3.53 -5.32
N LEU A 36 -1.99 -2.55 -5.66
CA LEU A 36 -2.95 -1.99 -4.69
C LEU A 36 -4.05 -3.00 -4.33
N GLU A 37 -4.61 -3.71 -5.32
CA GLU A 37 -5.62 -4.76 -5.11
C GLU A 37 -5.05 -5.92 -4.30
N GLU A 38 -3.84 -6.39 -4.62
CA GLU A 38 -3.14 -7.43 -3.88
C GLU A 38 -2.90 -6.98 -2.43
N ALA A 39 -2.30 -5.80 -2.22
CA ALA A 39 -2.07 -5.27 -0.88
C ALA A 39 -3.36 -5.10 -0.06
N LEU A 40 -4.48 -4.74 -0.69
CA LEU A 40 -5.79 -4.68 -0.02
C LEU A 40 -6.32 -6.06 0.39
N LEU A 41 -6.07 -7.09 -0.41
CA LEU A 41 -6.49 -8.47 -0.15
C LEU A 41 -5.56 -9.21 0.83
N THR A 42 -4.26 -8.86 0.90
CA THR A 42 -3.26 -9.50 1.77
C THR A 42 -3.03 -8.76 3.10
N ASP A 43 -3.49 -7.52 3.26
CA ASP A 43 -3.21 -6.69 4.44
C ASP A 43 -3.59 -7.37 5.77
N GLY A 44 -2.57 -7.60 6.60
CA GLY A 44 -2.68 -8.32 7.89
C GLY A 44 -2.28 -9.80 7.83
N THR A 45 -1.92 -10.35 6.66
CA THR A 45 -1.44 -11.73 6.48
C THR A 45 0.07 -11.85 6.26
N GLU A 46 0.76 -10.74 6.06
CA GLU A 46 2.20 -10.70 5.74
C GLU A 46 3.06 -10.59 7.00
N ASP A 47 3.93 -11.57 7.25
CA ASP A 47 4.90 -11.58 8.36
C ASP A 47 6.04 -10.54 8.20
N SER A 48 5.98 -9.68 7.18
CA SER A 48 7.12 -8.89 6.69
C SER A 48 6.89 -7.38 6.68
N GLY A 49 7.54 -6.67 7.61
CA GLY A 49 7.78 -5.23 7.51
C GLY A 49 6.53 -4.34 7.49
N SER A 50 6.66 -3.18 6.84
CA SER A 50 5.55 -2.27 6.55
C SER A 50 4.88 -2.62 5.23
N SER A 51 3.56 -2.83 5.24
CA SER A 51 2.81 -3.09 4.00
C SER A 51 2.69 -1.82 3.15
N LEU A 52 2.46 -2.00 1.84
CA LEU A 52 2.22 -0.91 0.88
C LEU A 52 1.14 0.07 1.38
N LEU A 53 0.08 -0.46 1.99
CA LEU A 53 -1.01 0.35 2.56
C LEU A 53 -0.54 1.19 3.75
N GLN A 54 0.25 0.63 4.66
CA GLN A 54 0.78 1.37 5.82
C GLN A 54 1.67 2.53 5.37
N GLU A 55 2.55 2.29 4.40
CA GLU A 55 3.41 3.35 3.86
C GLU A 55 2.62 4.41 3.10
N LEU A 56 1.61 4.02 2.31
CA LEU A 56 0.71 4.95 1.65
C LEU A 56 -0.04 5.83 2.65
N ILE A 57 -0.67 5.22 3.67
CA ILE A 57 -1.38 5.94 4.74
C ILE A 57 -0.44 6.92 5.45
N VAL A 58 0.79 6.51 5.79
CA VAL A 58 1.78 7.40 6.42
C VAL A 58 2.10 8.59 5.53
N ARG A 59 2.33 8.40 4.21
CA ARG A 59 2.62 9.53 3.29
C ARG A 59 1.45 10.52 3.21
N LEU A 60 0.22 10.01 3.12
CA LEU A 60 -0.98 10.85 3.08
C LEU A 60 -1.15 11.61 4.41
N LEU A 61 -1.08 10.93 5.55
CA LEU A 61 -1.19 11.55 6.88
C LEU A 61 -0.12 12.62 7.14
N CYS A 62 1.13 12.38 6.72
CA CYS A 62 2.21 13.36 6.81
C CYS A 62 1.86 14.66 6.06
N GLY A 63 1.25 14.54 4.87
CA GLY A 63 0.74 15.68 4.10
C GLY A 63 -0.44 16.38 4.78
N CYS A 64 -1.46 15.62 5.20
CA CYS A 64 -2.67 16.17 5.82
C CYS A 64 -2.43 16.86 7.18
N LEU A 65 -1.40 16.46 7.92
CA LEU A 65 -1.12 16.95 9.28
C LEU A 65 0.14 17.84 9.38
N GLY A 66 0.89 18.01 8.29
CA GLY A 66 2.17 18.74 8.29
C GLY A 66 3.22 18.15 9.25
N ASN A 67 3.08 16.88 9.63
CA ASN A 67 3.89 16.25 10.67
C ASN A 67 4.67 15.06 10.10
N HIS A 68 6.00 15.12 10.20
CA HIS A 68 6.91 14.10 9.68
C HIS A 68 7.31 13.02 10.69
N ASP A 69 6.85 13.11 11.95
CA ASP A 69 7.10 12.09 12.99
C ASP A 69 6.12 10.88 12.89
N ILE A 70 5.27 10.86 11.86
CA ILE A 70 4.34 9.77 11.59
C ILE A 70 5.10 8.63 10.89
N SER A 71 4.89 7.41 11.39
CA SER A 71 5.55 6.18 10.95
C SER A 71 4.58 5.02 10.95
N THR A 72 4.98 3.92 10.32
CA THR A 72 4.20 2.68 10.22
C THR A 72 3.91 2.04 11.59
N PHE A 73 4.61 2.46 12.66
CA PHE A 73 4.36 2.03 14.04
C PHE A 73 3.34 2.88 14.81
N ASN A 74 3.08 4.13 14.39
CA ASN A 74 2.24 5.06 15.15
C ASN A 74 1.04 5.65 14.37
N TYR A 75 0.96 5.39 13.06
CA TYR A 75 -0.04 5.98 12.16
C TYR A 75 -1.49 5.78 12.62
N GLN A 76 -1.83 4.63 13.25
CA GLN A 76 -3.19 4.31 13.71
C GLN A 76 -3.79 5.44 14.55
N MET A 77 -3.03 5.99 15.51
CA MET A 77 -3.50 7.08 16.38
C MET A 77 -3.76 8.36 15.60
N PHE A 78 -2.86 8.71 14.67
CA PHE A 78 -2.99 9.90 13.83
C PHE A 78 -4.16 9.78 12.83
N LEU A 79 -4.34 8.58 12.26
CA LEU A 79 -5.46 8.24 11.38
C LEU A 79 -6.80 8.42 12.10
N ARG A 80 -6.97 7.83 13.29
CA ARG A 80 -8.18 8.02 14.12
C ARG A 80 -8.46 9.48 14.43
N ARG A 81 -7.41 10.25 14.77
CA ARG A 81 -7.54 11.68 15.09
C ARG A 81 -7.96 12.49 13.88
N LEU A 82 -7.32 12.29 12.71
CA LEU A 82 -7.66 12.98 11.47
C LEU A 82 -9.10 12.68 11.07
N PHE A 83 -9.52 11.41 11.06
CA PHE A 83 -10.89 11.03 10.69
C PHE A 83 -11.94 11.60 11.64
N ARG A 84 -11.71 11.57 12.95
CA ARG A 84 -12.64 12.20 13.91
C ARG A 84 -12.80 13.71 13.65
N GLN A 85 -11.70 14.42 13.36
CA GLN A 85 -11.73 15.85 13.05
C GLN A 85 -12.41 16.13 11.70
N LYS A 86 -11.93 15.50 10.61
CA LYS A 86 -12.41 15.78 9.26
C LYS A 86 -13.83 15.28 9.01
N CYS A 87 -14.22 14.10 9.49
CA CYS A 87 -15.61 13.64 9.34
C CYS A 87 -16.60 14.56 10.10
N GLN A 88 -16.20 15.09 11.26
CA GLN A 88 -16.99 16.09 11.98
C GLN A 88 -17.07 17.43 11.23
N GLU A 89 -15.98 17.87 10.59
CA GLU A 89 -15.93 19.10 9.78
C GLU A 89 -16.86 19.02 8.56
N TYR A 90 -16.84 17.91 7.81
CA TYR A 90 -17.71 17.71 6.65
C TYR A 90 -19.12 17.21 6.98
N GLY A 91 -19.42 16.92 8.25
CA GLY A 91 -20.71 16.36 8.67
C GLY A 91 -21.02 14.97 8.07
N ARG A 92 -19.99 14.19 7.76
CA ARG A 92 -20.09 12.83 7.17
C ARG A 92 -19.86 11.74 8.21
N ASP A 93 -20.41 10.55 7.97
CA ASP A 93 -20.11 9.39 8.80
C ASP A 93 -18.60 9.07 8.80
N ASN A 94 -18.10 8.62 9.95
CA ASN A 94 -16.70 8.25 10.12
C ASN A 94 -16.52 6.73 9.92
N PRO A 95 -15.95 6.26 8.79
CA PRO A 95 -15.70 4.84 8.56
C PRO A 95 -14.66 4.24 9.53
N PHE A 96 -13.86 5.08 10.20
CA PHE A 96 -12.84 4.66 11.16
C PHE A 96 -13.18 5.05 12.61
N ASN A 97 -14.43 4.82 13.00
CA ASN A 97 -14.95 5.13 14.34
C ASN A 97 -14.90 3.97 15.35
N THR A 98 -14.61 2.75 14.90
CA THR A 98 -14.45 1.57 15.78
C THR A 98 -13.05 1.52 16.39
N ASP A 99 -12.89 0.89 17.56
CA ASP A 99 -11.56 0.70 18.19
C ASP A 99 -10.71 -0.40 17.52
N MET A 100 -11.15 -0.93 16.37
CA MET A 100 -10.39 -1.91 15.57
C MET A 100 -9.32 -1.20 14.74
N ASP A 101 -8.09 -1.71 14.74
CA ASP A 101 -7.00 -1.18 13.91
C ASP A 101 -7.22 -1.45 12.43
N PHE A 102 -6.69 -0.57 11.57
CA PHE A 102 -6.94 -0.57 10.12
C PHE A 102 -6.84 -1.97 9.47
N GLN A 103 -5.83 -2.76 9.84
CA GLN A 103 -5.58 -4.09 9.27
C GLN A 103 -6.70 -5.10 9.52
N PHE A 104 -7.49 -4.93 10.59
CA PHE A 104 -8.59 -5.82 10.96
C PHE A 104 -9.96 -5.36 10.45
N LEU A 105 -10.04 -4.21 9.76
CA LEU A 105 -11.28 -3.70 9.22
C LEU A 105 -11.78 -4.54 8.03
N PRO A 106 -13.10 -4.53 7.73
CA PRO A 106 -13.62 -5.06 6.48
C PRO A 106 -12.97 -4.40 5.27
N LEU A 107 -12.71 -5.19 4.22
CA LEU A 107 -12.06 -4.76 2.98
C LEU A 107 -12.67 -3.48 2.38
N ARG A 108 -14.01 -3.43 2.33
CA ARG A 108 -14.76 -2.25 1.85
C ARG A 108 -14.45 -0.99 2.67
N THR A 109 -14.42 -1.10 3.99
CA THR A 109 -14.09 0.01 4.90
C THR A 109 -12.63 0.46 4.75
N LYS A 110 -11.69 -0.46 4.48
CA LYS A 110 -10.29 -0.09 4.15
C LYS A 110 -10.23 0.82 2.91
N VAL A 111 -10.97 0.47 1.85
CA VAL A 111 -11.06 1.26 0.61
C VAL A 111 -11.72 2.62 0.85
N GLU A 112 -12.82 2.68 1.61
CA GLU A 112 -13.49 3.94 1.98
C GLU A 112 -12.58 4.89 2.77
N ILE A 113 -11.74 4.34 3.67
CA ILE A 113 -10.73 5.11 4.41
C ILE A 113 -9.62 5.63 3.49
N LEU A 114 -9.10 4.79 2.59
CA LEU A 114 -8.06 5.21 1.64
C LEU A 114 -8.57 6.29 0.68
N HIS A 115 -9.80 6.18 0.18
CA HIS A 115 -10.42 7.21 -0.67
C HIS A 115 -10.58 8.52 0.11
N ALA A 116 -11.15 8.47 1.31
CA ALA A 116 -11.30 9.66 2.15
C ALA A 116 -9.96 10.31 2.54
N LEU A 117 -8.87 9.53 2.68
CA LEU A 117 -7.52 10.08 2.84
C LEU A 117 -7.01 10.83 1.59
N CYS A 118 -7.38 10.38 0.38
CA CYS A 118 -7.06 11.10 -0.85
C CYS A 118 -7.81 12.44 -0.90
N ASP A 119 -9.10 12.44 -0.56
CA ASP A 119 -9.91 13.67 -0.42
C ASP A 119 -9.25 14.64 0.59
N PHE A 120 -8.99 14.17 1.82
CA PHE A 120 -8.39 14.99 2.88
C PHE A 120 -6.97 15.48 2.52
N ARG A 121 -6.25 14.76 1.64
CA ARG A 121 -4.92 15.19 1.17
C ARG A 121 -5.01 16.35 0.20
N LEU A 122 -6.08 16.46 -0.61
CA LEU A 122 -6.34 17.58 -1.52
C LEU A 122 -6.81 18.85 -0.77
N ASP A 123 -7.47 18.66 0.37
CA ASP A 123 -7.95 19.76 1.23
C ASP A 123 -6.87 20.35 2.17
N ALA A 124 -5.60 19.94 2.05
CA ALA A 124 -4.52 20.41 2.91
C ALA A 124 -3.87 21.70 2.38
N ASP A 125 -3.40 22.56 3.29
CA ASP A 125 -2.95 23.93 2.99
C ASP A 125 -1.79 24.01 1.96
N ASP A 126 -0.93 22.99 1.90
CA ASP A 126 0.24 22.95 1.01
C ASP A 126 -0.11 22.61 -0.46
N VAL A 127 -1.31 22.08 -0.72
CA VAL A 127 -1.74 21.61 -2.03
C VAL A 127 -1.78 22.75 -3.05
N GLN A 128 -2.26 23.93 -2.65
CA GLN A 128 -2.32 25.10 -3.53
C GLN A 128 -0.92 25.47 -4.06
N ASP A 129 0.12 25.34 -3.23
CA ASP A 129 1.49 25.64 -3.61
C ASP A 129 2.16 24.52 -4.41
N LEU A 130 1.81 23.26 -4.14
CA LEU A 130 2.33 22.09 -4.86
C LEU A 130 1.71 21.94 -6.26
N LEU A 131 0.43 22.28 -6.43
CA LEU A 131 -0.31 22.05 -7.68
C LEU A 131 -0.43 23.30 -8.58
N LYS A 132 0.08 24.47 -8.18
CA LYS A 132 -0.03 25.74 -8.93
C LYS A 132 0.47 25.74 -10.39
N ASN A 133 1.26 24.74 -10.78
CA ASN A 133 1.80 24.58 -12.13
C ASN A 133 1.04 23.52 -12.97
N LEU A 134 -0.03 22.92 -12.42
CA LEU A 134 -0.87 21.95 -13.10
C LEU A 134 -2.15 22.63 -13.60
N GLU A 135 -2.53 22.36 -14.84
CA GLU A 135 -3.79 22.85 -15.40
C GLU A 135 -4.96 22.06 -14.81
N ALA A 136 -5.99 22.75 -14.31
CA ALA A 136 -7.14 22.12 -13.67
C ALA A 136 -7.86 21.11 -14.59
N ASP A 137 -7.93 21.40 -15.89
CA ASP A 137 -8.52 20.50 -16.89
C ASP A 137 -7.71 19.19 -17.04
N SER A 138 -6.39 19.23 -16.79
CA SER A 138 -5.52 18.03 -16.80
C SER A 138 -5.63 17.18 -15.54
N LEU A 139 -6.27 17.68 -14.47
CA LEU A 139 -6.49 16.93 -13.23
C LEU A 139 -7.83 16.18 -13.20
N ARG A 140 -8.72 16.47 -14.15
CA ARG A 140 -10.07 15.90 -14.20
C ARG A 140 -10.12 14.69 -15.11
N VAL A 141 -10.45 13.53 -14.56
CA VAL A 141 -10.78 12.33 -15.35
C VAL A 141 -12.15 12.54 -16.01
N GLU A 142 -12.21 12.35 -17.34
CA GLU A 142 -13.45 12.33 -18.12
C GLU A 142 -13.67 10.94 -18.73
N PRO A 143 -14.92 10.52 -18.97
CA PRO A 143 -15.19 9.27 -19.66
C PRO A 143 -14.77 9.39 -21.13
N LEU A 144 -14.13 8.35 -21.67
CA LEU A 144 -13.70 8.27 -23.07
C LEU A 144 -14.89 8.32 -24.04
N GLY A 145 -16.06 7.88 -23.59
CA GLY A 145 -17.28 7.86 -24.39
C GLY A 145 -18.37 7.04 -23.71
N HIS A 146 -19.47 6.85 -24.44
CA HIS A 146 -20.62 6.07 -23.99
C HIS A 146 -21.10 5.14 -25.11
N ASP A 147 -21.67 4.00 -24.75
CA ASP A 147 -22.29 3.06 -25.70
C ASP A 147 -23.78 3.39 -25.99
N GLU A 148 -24.45 2.56 -26.80
CA GLU A 148 -25.90 2.65 -27.05
C GLU A 148 -26.75 2.40 -25.79
N ASN A 149 -26.23 1.69 -24.78
CA ASN A 149 -26.89 1.50 -23.48
C ASN A 149 -26.74 2.69 -22.53
N ARG A 150 -25.94 3.70 -22.91
CA ARG A 150 -25.48 4.85 -22.09
C ARG A 150 -24.46 4.49 -21.00
N SER A 151 -23.85 3.31 -21.07
CA SER A 151 -22.76 2.91 -20.18
C SER A 151 -21.51 3.74 -20.49
N ALA A 152 -20.90 4.30 -19.46
CA ALA A 152 -19.74 5.19 -19.58
C ALA A 152 -18.43 4.39 -19.54
N TYR A 153 -17.48 4.73 -20.43
CA TYR A 153 -16.18 4.08 -20.51
C TYR A 153 -15.11 4.97 -19.88
N TRP A 154 -14.37 4.42 -18.92
CA TRP A 154 -13.44 5.18 -18.10
C TRP A 154 -12.03 4.60 -18.18
N TYR A 155 -11.05 5.45 -18.51
CA TYR A 155 -9.62 5.14 -18.41
C TYR A 155 -8.98 6.07 -17.39
N PHE A 156 -8.34 5.48 -16.40
CA PHE A 156 -7.70 6.20 -15.31
C PHE A 156 -6.19 6.33 -15.55
N TYR A 157 -5.49 5.19 -15.66
CA TYR A 157 -4.07 5.08 -15.99
C TYR A 157 -3.71 3.60 -16.20
N GLY A 158 -2.49 3.32 -16.66
CA GLY A 158 -1.99 1.95 -16.80
C GLY A 158 -2.64 1.19 -17.95
N THR A 159 -2.99 -0.08 -17.72
CA THR A 159 -3.40 -1.01 -18.80
C THR A 159 -4.87 -1.40 -18.79
N ARG A 160 -5.67 -0.91 -17.83
CA ARG A 160 -7.07 -1.33 -17.63
C ARG A 160 -8.08 -0.32 -18.17
N LEU A 161 -9.19 -0.83 -18.69
CA LEU A 161 -10.36 -0.04 -19.09
C LEU A 161 -11.57 -0.44 -18.23
N TYR A 162 -12.36 0.54 -17.82
CA TYR A 162 -13.54 0.36 -16.98
C TYR A 162 -14.82 0.71 -17.74
N ARG A 163 -15.93 0.04 -17.38
CA ARG A 163 -17.28 0.40 -17.83
C ARG A 163 -18.21 0.56 -16.63
N GLU A 164 -18.86 1.72 -16.55
CA GLU A 164 -19.91 2.03 -15.60
C GLU A 164 -21.28 1.85 -16.29
N ASP A 165 -22.05 0.86 -15.84
CA ASP A 165 -23.40 0.56 -16.32
C ASP A 165 -24.44 1.23 -15.43
N TYR A 166 -25.20 2.19 -15.98
CA TYR A 166 -26.34 2.77 -15.25
C TYR A 166 -27.56 1.85 -15.34
N PRO A 167 -28.22 1.51 -14.21
CA PRO A 167 -29.45 0.74 -14.24
C PRO A 167 -30.52 1.53 -15.00
N ARG A 168 -31.05 0.97 -16.10
CA ARG A 168 -32.14 1.61 -16.84
C ARG A 168 -33.35 1.82 -15.91
N PRO A 169 -33.88 3.05 -15.77
CA PRO A 169 -35.07 3.28 -14.96
C PRO A 169 -36.22 2.42 -15.48
N ALA A 170 -36.96 1.79 -14.57
CA ALA A 170 -37.99 0.80 -14.88
C ALA A 170 -39.28 1.39 -15.51
N THR A 171 -39.16 2.52 -16.18
CA THR A 171 -40.25 3.35 -16.70
C THR A 171 -40.02 3.69 -18.17
N ASP A 172 -40.30 2.74 -19.06
CA ASP A 172 -41.34 2.92 -20.08
C ASP A 172 -41.50 1.65 -20.94
N PRO A 173 -42.72 1.11 -21.09
CA PRO A 173 -43.01 0.07 -22.08
C PRO A 173 -43.05 0.66 -23.51
N GLY A 174 -41.88 1.09 -24.00
CA GLY A 174 -41.65 1.48 -25.39
C GLY A 174 -41.68 0.28 -26.34
N PRO A 175 -42.10 0.45 -27.61
CA PRO A 175 -42.52 -0.66 -28.45
C PRO A 175 -41.35 -1.51 -28.95
N SER A 176 -41.26 -2.75 -28.48
CA SER A 176 -40.41 -3.78 -29.09
C SER A 176 -40.84 -4.03 -30.54
N THR A 177 -39.97 -3.70 -31.50
CA THR A 177 -40.18 -4.01 -32.92
C THR A 177 -39.93 -5.49 -33.22
N SER A 178 -40.80 -6.37 -32.73
CA SER A 178 -40.85 -7.79 -33.10
C SER A 178 -42.02 -8.03 -34.05
N GLY A 179 -41.74 -8.11 -35.35
CA GLY A 179 -42.79 -8.40 -36.34
C GLY A 179 -43.16 -9.88 -36.35
N SER A 180 -44.45 -10.20 -36.19
CA SER A 180 -45.23 -10.73 -37.32
C SER A 180 -46.74 -10.88 -37.01
N SER A 181 -47.53 -10.92 -38.10
CA SER A 181 -48.76 -11.70 -38.24
C SER A 181 -50.11 -11.21 -37.65
N LYS A 182 -50.94 -10.72 -38.59
CA LYS A 182 -52.39 -11.00 -38.81
C LYS A 182 -53.49 -10.03 -38.29
N LYS A 183 -53.99 -9.30 -39.29
CA LYS A 183 -55.41 -9.14 -39.73
C LYS A 183 -56.40 -8.23 -38.96
N LYS A 184 -56.80 -7.16 -39.68
CA LYS A 184 -58.16 -6.55 -39.80
C LYS A 184 -58.77 -5.94 -38.51
N THR A 185 -59.44 -4.78 -38.52
CA THR A 185 -60.47 -4.31 -39.48
C THR A 185 -60.59 -2.76 -39.51
N LYS A 186 -61.24 -2.20 -40.55
CA LYS A 186 -61.76 -0.81 -40.65
C LYS A 186 -62.57 -0.40 -39.39
N GLU A 187 -62.71 0.87 -38.96
CA GLU A 187 -63.46 1.90 -39.72
C GLU A 187 -63.29 3.39 -39.27
N LYS A 188 -63.40 4.30 -40.27
CA LYS A 188 -63.81 5.73 -40.32
C LYS A 188 -63.79 6.68 -39.09
N ARG A 189 -63.10 7.82 -39.32
CA ARG A 189 -63.54 9.25 -39.25
C ARG A 189 -64.25 9.77 -37.97
N ARG A 190 -63.72 10.89 -37.43
CA ARG A 190 -64.32 12.24 -37.60
C ARG A 190 -63.37 13.40 -37.24
N LYS A 191 -63.66 14.58 -37.79
CA LYS A 191 -62.97 15.87 -37.58
C LYS A 191 -63.46 16.54 -36.28
N GLY A 192 -62.58 17.28 -35.61
CA GLY A 192 -62.92 18.26 -34.57
C GLY A 192 -61.80 19.28 -34.43
N LYS A 193 -62.12 20.57 -34.50
CA LYS A 193 -61.18 21.71 -34.47
C LYS A 193 -61.55 22.55 -33.26
N GLU A 194 -60.61 22.93 -32.40
CA GLU A 194 -60.62 24.26 -31.77
C GLU A 194 -59.30 24.62 -31.07
N GLU A 195 -58.96 25.91 -31.12
CA GLU A 195 -57.85 26.52 -30.40
C GLU A 195 -58.31 27.03 -29.03
N LYS A 196 -57.42 27.01 -28.03
CA LYS A 196 -57.20 28.23 -27.24
C LYS A 196 -55.85 28.25 -26.51
N LYS A 197 -55.18 29.40 -26.64
CA LYS A 197 -53.90 29.74 -26.02
C LYS A 197 -53.98 29.76 -24.49
N ARG A 198 -52.91 29.31 -23.82
CA ARG A 198 -52.26 30.12 -22.77
C ARG A 198 -50.83 29.65 -22.48
N LYS A 199 -49.84 30.42 -22.96
CA LYS A 199 -48.48 30.37 -22.41
C LYS A 199 -48.48 31.04 -21.04
N LYS A 200 -47.88 30.39 -20.03
CA LYS A 200 -47.19 31.07 -18.92
C LYS A 200 -45.88 30.32 -18.68
N HIS A 201 -44.83 31.07 -18.36
CA HIS A 201 -43.47 30.54 -18.25
C HIS A 201 -43.33 29.59 -17.05
N GLY A 202 -42.93 28.35 -17.33
CA GLY A 202 -42.32 27.43 -16.37
C GLY A 202 -40.98 26.99 -16.96
N ARG A 203 -39.88 27.49 -16.40
CA ARG A 203 -38.52 27.03 -16.70
C ARG A 203 -38.42 25.59 -16.14
N PRO A 204 -38.08 24.55 -16.93
CA PRO A 204 -37.88 23.23 -16.36
C PRO A 204 -36.72 23.29 -15.35
N PRO A 205 -36.84 22.69 -14.16
CA PRO A 205 -35.75 22.65 -13.19
C PRO A 205 -34.56 21.84 -13.73
N LEU A 206 -33.38 22.46 -13.80
CA LEU A 206 -32.11 21.84 -14.22
C LEU A 206 -31.43 21.09 -13.06
N THR A 207 -32.19 20.32 -12.27
CA THR A 207 -31.76 19.89 -10.92
C THR A 207 -32.03 18.42 -10.59
N LEU A 208 -32.13 17.54 -11.58
CA LEU A 208 -32.31 16.09 -11.36
C LEU A 208 -31.26 15.20 -12.05
N GLU A 209 -30.33 15.75 -12.83
CA GLU A 209 -29.27 14.96 -13.49
C GLU A 209 -27.99 14.80 -12.66
N ASN A 210 -27.94 15.35 -11.44
CA ASN A 210 -26.70 15.40 -10.65
C ASN A 210 -26.64 14.44 -9.46
N GLU A 211 -27.76 13.84 -9.02
CA GLU A 211 -27.79 12.94 -7.86
C GLU A 211 -27.82 11.45 -8.22
N GLU A 212 -28.12 11.07 -9.48
CA GLU A 212 -28.06 9.67 -9.93
C GLU A 212 -26.64 9.23 -10.38
N ARG A 213 -25.65 10.13 -10.40
CA ARG A 213 -24.25 9.88 -10.81
C ARG A 213 -23.41 9.07 -9.79
N GLY A 214 -24.05 8.21 -9.01
CA GLY A 214 -23.39 7.37 -7.99
C GLY A 214 -23.96 5.95 -7.86
N THR A 215 -24.90 5.54 -8.72
CA THR A 215 -25.55 4.22 -8.68
C THR A 215 -25.16 3.31 -9.85
N GLY A 216 -24.14 3.70 -10.64
CA GLY A 216 -23.60 2.89 -11.71
C GLY A 216 -22.92 1.62 -11.19
N VAL A 217 -23.07 0.51 -11.90
CA VAL A 217 -22.34 -0.74 -11.64
C VAL A 217 -21.04 -0.70 -12.43
N TRP A 218 -19.92 -0.70 -11.73
CA TRP A 218 -18.59 -0.65 -12.36
C TRP A 218 -18.04 -2.04 -12.62
N GLN A 219 -17.33 -2.21 -13.73
CA GLN A 219 -16.56 -3.41 -14.03
C GLN A 219 -15.29 -3.07 -14.81
N VAL A 220 -14.28 -3.94 -14.71
CA VAL A 220 -13.14 -3.94 -15.63
C VAL A 220 -13.56 -4.65 -16.92
N VAL A 221 -13.32 -4.02 -18.08
CA VAL A 221 -13.66 -4.58 -19.40
C VAL A 221 -12.44 -4.96 -20.24
N CYS A 222 -11.25 -4.45 -19.90
CA CYS A 222 -9.99 -4.86 -20.54
C CYS A 222 -8.91 -5.12 -19.50
N PHE A 223 -8.30 -6.31 -19.56
CA PHE A 223 -7.13 -6.70 -18.77
C PHE A 223 -5.88 -6.89 -19.63
N THR A 224 -6.04 -7.35 -20.87
CA THR A 224 -4.94 -7.61 -21.82
C THR A 224 -5.02 -6.74 -23.08
N GLU A 225 -3.95 -6.70 -23.87
CA GLU A 225 -3.89 -6.00 -25.15
C GLU A 225 -4.99 -6.49 -26.11
N GLU A 226 -5.25 -7.80 -26.14
CA GLU A 226 -6.30 -8.39 -26.99
C GLU A 226 -7.71 -7.97 -26.54
N ASP A 227 -7.93 -7.61 -25.28
CA ASP A 227 -9.24 -7.10 -24.84
C ASP A 227 -9.50 -5.68 -25.37
N TRP A 228 -8.46 -4.85 -25.45
CA TRP A 228 -8.53 -3.53 -26.07
C TRP A 228 -8.83 -3.63 -27.58
N ASP A 229 -8.23 -4.59 -28.27
CA ASP A 229 -8.58 -4.88 -29.68
C ASP A 229 -10.03 -5.37 -29.82
N LYS A 230 -10.45 -6.35 -29.02
CA LYS A 230 -11.81 -6.91 -29.05
C LYS A 230 -12.87 -5.82 -28.84
N ILE A 231 -12.70 -4.98 -27.82
CA ILE A 231 -13.69 -3.96 -27.47
C ILE A 231 -13.77 -2.86 -28.53
N THR A 232 -12.63 -2.45 -29.06
CA THR A 232 -12.56 -1.46 -30.14
C THR A 232 -13.17 -2.01 -31.42
N LEU A 233 -12.88 -3.25 -31.81
CA LEU A 233 -13.50 -3.91 -32.95
C LEU A 233 -15.02 -4.08 -32.78
N GLY A 234 -15.52 -4.25 -31.56
CA GLY A 234 -16.95 -4.33 -31.26
C GLY A 234 -17.75 -3.09 -31.68
N PHE A 235 -17.16 -1.90 -31.59
CA PHE A 235 -17.83 -0.63 -31.95
C PHE A 235 -17.69 -0.23 -33.42
N LYS A 236 -16.77 -0.87 -34.17
CA LYS A 236 -16.38 -0.49 -35.54
C LYS A 236 -17.56 -0.32 -36.52
N ASP A 237 -18.49 -1.27 -36.50
CA ASP A 237 -19.64 -1.30 -37.42
C ASP A 237 -20.93 -0.73 -36.80
N SER A 238 -20.82 -0.06 -35.63
CA SER A 238 -21.98 0.53 -34.95
C SER A 238 -22.70 1.57 -35.81
N ARG A 239 -24.00 1.75 -35.52
CA ARG A 239 -24.82 2.82 -36.08
C ARG A 239 -24.97 4.00 -35.13
N SER A 240 -24.74 3.81 -33.83
CA SER A 240 -24.82 4.87 -32.82
C SER A 240 -23.76 5.94 -33.07
N LYS A 241 -24.11 7.21 -32.83
CA LYS A 241 -23.13 8.30 -32.91
C LYS A 241 -22.12 8.23 -31.75
N ALA A 242 -22.58 7.88 -30.55
CA ALA A 242 -21.73 7.81 -29.36
C ALA A 242 -20.68 6.70 -29.49
N GLU A 243 -21.08 5.50 -29.95
CA GLU A 243 -20.15 4.38 -30.17
C GLU A 243 -19.14 4.66 -31.30
N LYS A 244 -19.50 5.47 -32.31
CA LYS A 244 -18.54 5.91 -33.34
C LYS A 244 -17.51 6.91 -32.80
N GLU A 245 -17.93 7.78 -31.90
CA GLU A 245 -17.02 8.72 -31.21
C GLU A 245 -16.09 7.94 -30.27
N LEU A 246 -16.63 6.99 -29.49
CA LEU A 246 -15.86 6.07 -28.65
C LEU A 246 -14.88 5.20 -29.49
N TYR A 247 -15.34 4.62 -30.61
CA TYR A 247 -14.48 3.85 -31.52
C TYR A 247 -13.29 4.67 -32.01
N HIS A 248 -13.53 5.91 -32.46
CA HIS A 248 -12.47 6.80 -32.94
C HIS A 248 -11.44 7.11 -31.84
N THR A 249 -11.88 7.45 -30.63
CA THR A 249 -10.96 7.71 -29.52
C THR A 249 -10.16 6.46 -29.16
N LEU A 250 -10.82 5.29 -29.05
CA LEU A 250 -10.12 4.04 -28.78
C LEU A 250 -9.11 3.68 -29.89
N SER A 251 -9.47 3.82 -31.16
CA SER A 251 -8.63 3.38 -32.29
C SER A 251 -7.49 4.34 -32.63
N GLU A 252 -7.71 5.66 -32.55
CA GLU A 252 -6.72 6.67 -32.96
C GLU A 252 -5.84 7.14 -31.78
N ASP A 253 -6.42 7.34 -30.59
CA ASP A 253 -5.71 7.92 -29.44
C ASP A 253 -5.13 6.85 -28.50
N PHE A 254 -5.84 5.72 -28.29
CA PHE A 254 -5.45 4.70 -27.29
C PHE A 254 -4.69 3.50 -27.87
N LEU A 255 -5.28 2.75 -28.82
CA LEU A 255 -4.68 1.51 -29.36
C LEU A 255 -3.19 1.64 -29.77
N PRO A 256 -2.71 2.74 -30.37
CA PRO A 256 -1.28 2.88 -30.69
C PRO A 256 -0.34 2.88 -29.48
N GLU A 257 -0.79 3.32 -28.32
CA GLU A 257 0.01 3.38 -27.08
C GLU A 257 -0.21 2.16 -26.16
N ILE A 258 -1.30 1.39 -26.32
CA ILE A 258 -1.57 0.19 -25.48
C ILE A 258 -0.39 -0.80 -25.43
N PRO A 259 0.22 -1.24 -26.57
CA PRO A 259 1.32 -2.21 -26.53
C PRO A 259 2.54 -1.68 -25.77
N ARG A 260 2.79 -0.37 -25.87
CA ARG A 260 3.86 0.31 -25.15
C ARG A 260 3.59 0.35 -23.64
N LEU A 261 2.35 0.57 -23.22
CA LEU A 261 1.95 0.56 -21.81
C LEU A 261 2.08 -0.84 -21.20
N PHE A 262 1.71 -1.90 -21.92
CA PHE A 262 1.94 -3.28 -21.47
C PHE A 262 3.43 -3.63 -21.37
N ALA A 263 4.24 -3.28 -22.38
CA ALA A 263 5.69 -3.51 -22.35
C ALA A 263 6.39 -2.74 -21.21
N GLU A 264 5.95 -1.50 -20.93
CA GLU A 264 6.47 -0.70 -19.81
C GLU A 264 6.07 -1.29 -18.45
N LYS A 265 4.83 -1.80 -18.31
CA LYS A 265 4.38 -2.53 -17.11
C LYS A 265 5.22 -3.79 -16.88
N GLU A 266 5.42 -4.63 -17.89
CA GLU A 266 6.28 -5.83 -17.77
C GLU A 266 7.72 -5.44 -17.37
N ARG A 267 8.27 -4.38 -17.98
CA ARG A 267 9.61 -3.85 -17.68
C ARG A 267 9.74 -3.40 -16.22
N LEU A 268 8.72 -2.72 -15.69
CA LEU A 268 8.69 -2.24 -14.31
C LEU A 268 8.52 -3.40 -13.31
N GLN A 269 7.59 -4.32 -13.55
CA GLN A 269 7.39 -5.51 -12.72
C GLN A 269 8.65 -6.38 -12.67
N ARG A 270 9.30 -6.61 -13.83
CA ARG A 270 10.59 -7.32 -13.91
C ARG A 270 11.71 -6.59 -13.17
N LYS A 271 11.73 -5.25 -13.20
CA LYS A 271 12.69 -4.45 -12.42
C LYS A 271 12.45 -4.61 -10.92
N ARG A 272 11.20 -4.49 -10.44
CA ARG A 272 10.86 -4.68 -9.02
C ARG A 272 11.25 -6.09 -8.54
N LEU A 273 10.92 -7.13 -9.30
CA LEU A 273 11.28 -8.52 -8.96
C LEU A 273 12.81 -8.72 -8.83
N LEU A 274 13.62 -8.01 -9.63
CA LEU A 274 15.08 -8.01 -9.52
C LEU A 274 15.60 -7.17 -8.33
N GLU A 275 14.84 -6.18 -7.86
CA GLU A 275 15.17 -5.38 -6.67
C GLU A 275 14.81 -6.13 -5.37
N TYR A 276 13.72 -6.91 -5.36
CA TYR A 276 13.32 -7.80 -4.27
C TYR A 276 14.16 -9.09 -4.18
N GLN A 277 14.80 -9.52 -5.27
CA GLN A 277 15.79 -10.60 -5.17
C GLN A 277 16.93 -10.20 -4.23
N PRO A 278 17.37 -11.09 -3.32
CA PRO A 278 18.46 -10.79 -2.39
C PRO A 278 19.72 -10.46 -3.19
N ARG A 279 20.06 -9.17 -3.25
CA ARG A 279 21.19 -8.66 -4.04
C ARG A 279 22.44 -9.41 -3.61
N ARG A 280 23.04 -10.17 -4.55
CA ARG A 280 24.31 -10.87 -4.33
C ARG A 280 25.29 -9.91 -3.67
N GLN A 281 25.68 -10.21 -2.44
CA GLN A 281 26.69 -9.43 -1.73
C GLN A 281 27.96 -9.44 -2.58
N SER A 282 28.68 -8.31 -2.65
CA SER A 282 29.84 -8.25 -3.53
C SER A 282 30.85 -9.33 -3.12
N SER A 283 31.50 -9.99 -4.10
CA SER A 283 32.46 -11.06 -3.83
C SER A 283 33.59 -10.65 -2.86
N ARG A 284 33.87 -9.35 -2.75
CA ARG A 284 34.79 -8.78 -1.76
C ARG A 284 34.24 -8.81 -0.33
N LEU A 285 32.95 -8.52 -0.13
CA LEU A 285 32.30 -8.59 1.18
C LEU A 285 32.14 -10.04 1.63
N GLU A 286 31.80 -10.95 0.71
CA GLU A 286 31.70 -12.38 0.99
C GLU A 286 33.05 -12.97 1.42
N LYS A 287 34.14 -12.68 0.69
CA LYS A 287 35.50 -13.05 1.11
C LYS A 287 35.90 -12.45 2.46
N LEU A 288 35.55 -11.18 2.73
CA LEU A 288 35.85 -10.53 4.01
C LEU A 288 35.05 -11.15 5.18
N LYS A 289 33.82 -11.61 4.92
CA LYS A 289 33.01 -12.35 5.90
C LYS A 289 33.59 -13.74 6.16
N GLN A 290 34.00 -14.45 5.11
CA GLN A 290 34.65 -15.76 5.21
C GLN A 290 35.95 -15.67 6.03
N GLN A 291 36.79 -14.68 5.76
CA GLN A 291 38.02 -14.42 6.52
C GLN A 291 37.73 -14.12 8.00
N LYS A 292 36.66 -13.36 8.31
CA LYS A 292 36.24 -13.11 9.69
C LYS A 292 35.70 -14.35 10.39
N GLU A 293 34.91 -15.18 9.71
CA GLU A 293 34.39 -16.44 10.25
C GLU A 293 35.53 -17.45 10.49
N GLU A 294 36.54 -17.50 9.61
CA GLU A 294 37.76 -18.28 9.81
C GLU A 294 38.60 -17.77 11.00
N GLU A 295 38.80 -16.46 11.12
CA GLU A 295 39.53 -15.83 12.23
C GLU A 295 38.82 -16.05 13.58
N GLU A 296 37.50 -15.87 13.64
CA GLU A 296 36.68 -16.11 14.84
C GLU A 296 36.65 -17.61 15.22
N SER A 297 36.66 -18.51 14.23
CA SER A 297 36.79 -19.95 14.44
C SER A 297 38.16 -20.33 15.01
N LEU A 298 39.24 -19.74 14.50
CA LEU A 298 40.60 -19.89 15.04
C LEU A 298 40.71 -19.36 16.47
N GLN A 299 40.09 -18.21 16.75
CA GLN A 299 40.12 -17.61 18.08
C GLN A 299 39.39 -18.47 19.11
N LYS A 300 38.23 -19.05 18.74
CA LYS A 300 37.48 -20.00 19.56
C LYS A 300 38.24 -21.32 19.81
N SER A 301 39.00 -21.82 18.84
CA SER A 301 39.81 -23.04 19.05
C SER A 301 40.98 -22.79 20.00
N ILE A 302 41.68 -21.65 19.85
CA ILE A 302 42.74 -21.22 20.77
C ILE A 302 42.20 -21.01 22.20
N GLU A 303 41.06 -20.35 22.36
CA GLU A 303 40.44 -20.13 23.68
C GLU A 303 40.02 -21.45 24.34
N LYS A 304 39.52 -22.42 23.55
CA LYS A 304 39.20 -23.76 24.02
C LYS A 304 40.45 -24.52 24.49
N GLU A 305 41.54 -24.49 23.73
CA GLU A 305 42.81 -25.10 24.14
C GLU A 305 43.38 -24.45 25.41
N GLU A 306 43.34 -23.12 25.52
CA GLU A 306 43.70 -22.38 26.72
C GLU A 306 42.90 -22.84 27.95
N LYS A 307 41.58 -22.99 27.79
CA LYS A 307 40.67 -23.45 28.84
C LYS A 307 40.98 -24.88 29.27
N GLU A 308 41.17 -25.80 28.32
CA GLU A 308 41.56 -27.19 28.60
C GLU A 308 42.94 -27.28 29.28
N ARG A 309 43.91 -26.41 28.92
CA ARG A 309 45.22 -26.32 29.61
C ARG A 309 45.08 -25.76 31.03
N LYS A 310 44.22 -24.76 31.24
CA LYS A 310 43.92 -24.19 32.57
C LYS A 310 43.24 -25.22 33.48
N ASP A 311 42.27 -25.98 32.97
CA ASP A 311 41.57 -26.99 33.77
C ASP A 311 42.45 -28.23 34.05
N ARG A 312 43.33 -28.63 33.12
CA ARG A 312 44.35 -29.66 33.38
C ARG A 312 45.31 -29.26 34.51
N ARG A 313 45.76 -28.00 34.53
CA ARG A 313 46.59 -27.43 35.62
C ARG A 313 45.85 -27.44 36.96
N LYS A 314 44.57 -27.09 36.99
CA LYS A 314 43.74 -27.17 38.22
C LYS A 314 43.64 -28.61 38.73
N GLN A 315 43.35 -29.58 37.86
CA GLN A 315 43.26 -30.99 38.26
C GLN A 315 44.60 -31.55 38.79
N GLU A 316 45.73 -31.14 38.22
CA GLU A 316 47.06 -31.49 38.77
C GLU A 316 47.30 -30.86 40.15
N GLN A 317 46.92 -29.60 40.33
CA GLN A 317 47.06 -28.91 41.60
C GLN A 317 46.17 -29.54 42.69
N GLU A 318 44.90 -29.83 42.40
CA GLU A 318 44.02 -30.58 43.30
C GLU A 318 44.57 -31.96 43.67
N LYS A 319 45.17 -32.69 42.72
CA LYS A 319 45.81 -33.99 43.00
C LYS A 319 47.01 -33.82 43.95
N LYS A 320 47.83 -32.78 43.76
CA LYS A 320 48.93 -32.44 44.67
C LYS A 320 48.43 -32.05 46.06
N ASP A 321 47.35 -31.28 46.15
CA ASP A 321 46.79 -30.81 47.42
C ASP A 321 46.06 -31.94 48.19
N LYS A 322 45.33 -32.82 47.48
CA LYS A 322 44.78 -34.07 48.05
C LYS A 322 45.90 -35.00 48.55
N LEU A 323 47.04 -35.07 47.85
CA LEU A 323 48.21 -35.83 48.31
C LEU A 323 48.89 -35.18 49.54
N ARG A 324 48.99 -33.84 49.59
CA ARG A 324 49.47 -33.09 50.76
C ARG A 324 48.56 -33.25 51.97
N GLN A 325 47.24 -33.20 51.79
CA GLN A 325 46.27 -33.53 52.85
C GLN A 325 46.40 -34.98 53.30
N SER A 326 46.57 -35.94 52.38
CA SER A 326 46.77 -37.35 52.75
C SER A 326 48.06 -37.56 53.57
N ARG A 327 49.16 -36.88 53.22
CA ARG A 327 50.42 -36.90 53.99
C ARG A 327 50.25 -36.27 55.38
N THR A 328 49.73 -35.04 55.45
CA THR A 328 49.51 -34.34 56.74
C THR A 328 48.49 -35.06 57.63
N VAL A 329 47.47 -35.74 57.07
CA VAL A 329 46.55 -36.59 57.83
C VAL A 329 47.24 -37.88 58.32
N LYS A 330 48.14 -38.49 57.53
CA LYS A 330 48.95 -39.63 57.99
C LYS A 330 49.92 -39.21 59.10
N GLU A 331 50.62 -38.10 58.94
CA GLU A 331 51.50 -37.51 59.95
C GLU A 331 50.73 -37.07 61.20
N SER A 332 49.51 -36.53 61.04
CA SER A 332 48.63 -36.22 62.17
C SER A 332 48.11 -37.49 62.86
N ARG A 333 47.92 -38.61 62.14
CA ARG A 333 47.53 -39.90 62.73
C ARG A 333 48.68 -40.55 63.48
N THR A 334 49.92 -40.52 62.95
CA THR A 334 51.11 -41.03 63.65
C THR A 334 51.49 -40.15 64.84
N SER A 335 51.40 -38.82 64.70
CA SER A 335 51.57 -37.87 65.81
C SER A 335 50.47 -38.02 66.86
N ARG A 336 49.20 -38.15 66.49
CA ARG A 336 48.11 -38.46 67.45
C ARG A 336 48.30 -39.82 68.12
N ALA A 337 48.85 -40.83 67.44
CA ALA A 337 49.19 -42.11 68.07
C ALA A 337 50.32 -41.96 69.11
N ARG A 338 51.34 -41.14 68.82
CA ARG A 338 52.43 -40.80 69.77
C ARG A 338 51.96 -39.93 70.94
N ILE A 339 51.02 -39.01 70.70
CA ILE A 339 50.41 -38.18 71.75
C ILE A 339 49.44 -39.01 72.61
N ARG A 340 48.75 -40.02 72.06
CA ARG A 340 47.88 -40.91 72.85
C ARG A 340 48.63 -41.80 73.86
N SER A 341 49.96 -41.87 73.78
CA SER A 341 50.85 -42.45 74.80
C SER A 341 51.35 -41.47 75.87
N GLN A 342 51.03 -40.16 75.79
CA GLN A 342 51.43 -39.16 76.79
C GLN A 342 50.27 -38.17 77.07
N SER A 343 49.69 -38.27 78.27
CA SER A 343 48.65 -37.36 78.83
C SER A 343 47.28 -37.47 78.12
N ARG A 344 46.12 -37.78 78.72
CA ARG A 344 45.53 -37.56 80.07
C ARG A 344 45.43 -36.07 80.48
N THR A 345 44.20 -35.69 80.85
CA THR A 345 43.70 -34.42 81.45
C THR A 345 43.11 -33.35 80.50
N ASN A 346 41.92 -32.83 80.89
CA ASN A 346 41.37 -31.45 80.86
C ASN A 346 41.54 -30.54 79.60
N SER A 347 40.70 -29.53 79.31
CA SER A 347 39.36 -29.11 79.77
C SER A 347 38.71 -28.19 78.69
N GLU A 348 37.40 -27.93 78.83
CA GLU A 348 36.63 -26.69 78.51
C GLU A 348 36.85 -25.77 77.26
N CYS A 349 35.70 -25.24 76.78
CA CYS A 349 35.44 -23.91 76.18
C CYS A 349 36.22 -23.47 74.92
N GLY A 350 35.85 -22.46 74.12
CA GLY A 350 34.65 -21.60 73.98
C GLY A 350 34.78 -20.82 72.64
N SER A 351 33.74 -20.70 71.81
CA SER A 351 32.86 -19.51 71.63
C SER A 351 33.45 -18.26 70.89
N THR A 352 32.60 -17.59 70.08
CA THR A 352 32.79 -16.29 69.35
C THR A 352 33.79 -16.26 68.18
N GLY A 353 33.70 -15.42 67.13
CA GLY A 353 32.72 -14.40 66.65
C GLY A 353 33.05 -14.08 65.16
N SER A 354 32.09 -13.81 64.25
CA SER A 354 31.46 -12.51 63.90
C SER A 354 32.39 -11.42 63.32
N LEU A 355 32.18 -10.98 62.06
CA LEU A 355 31.92 -9.58 61.57
C LEU A 355 32.10 -9.40 60.02
N VAL A 356 31.10 -8.75 59.38
CA VAL A 356 31.01 -7.72 58.27
C VAL A 356 32.07 -7.63 57.13
N GLU A 357 31.88 -6.95 55.97
CA GLU A 357 31.09 -5.77 55.50
C GLU A 357 30.96 -5.85 53.92
N SER A 358 29.83 -5.60 53.22
CA SER A 358 29.26 -4.34 52.64
C SER A 358 30.32 -3.33 52.07
N ILE A 359 30.20 -2.62 50.92
CA ILE A 359 29.11 -1.81 50.28
C ILE A 359 29.30 -1.65 48.73
N CYS A 360 28.27 -1.08 48.06
CA CYS A 360 28.06 -0.54 46.69
C CYS A 360 29.21 0.28 46.01
N GLU A 361 29.19 0.82 44.78
CA GLU A 361 28.09 1.48 44.02
C GLU A 361 28.38 1.68 42.48
N SER A 362 27.40 2.28 41.80
CA SER A 362 27.19 2.64 40.37
C SER A 362 28.17 3.73 39.78
N ARG A 363 28.08 4.32 38.56
CA ARG A 363 27.02 4.51 37.54
C ARG A 363 27.56 5.07 36.18
N SER A 364 26.86 4.81 35.06
CA SER A 364 26.62 5.65 33.84
C SER A 364 27.71 6.38 33.02
N GLY A 365 27.57 6.37 31.67
CA GLY A 365 28.09 7.37 30.73
C GLY A 365 27.53 7.23 29.29
N GLN A 366 27.08 8.33 28.65
CA GLN A 366 26.62 8.41 27.25
C GLN A 366 27.60 9.24 26.39
N SER A 367 27.63 9.07 25.06
CA SER A 367 27.86 10.19 24.12
C SER A 367 27.39 9.88 22.68
N THR A 368 27.23 10.94 21.88
CA THR A 368 26.52 11.03 20.59
C THR A 368 27.44 11.08 19.37
N GLY A 369 26.93 10.79 18.16
CA GLY A 369 27.55 11.19 16.90
C GLY A 369 26.72 10.89 15.65
N PHE A 370 26.37 11.92 14.87
CA PHE A 370 25.66 11.84 13.58
C PHE A 370 26.33 12.79 12.58
N VAL A 371 26.25 12.51 11.26
CA VAL A 371 26.27 13.42 10.08
C VAL A 371 26.87 12.70 8.86
N GLY A 372 26.19 12.77 7.72
CA GLY A 372 26.67 12.33 6.40
C GLY A 372 25.51 12.10 5.42
N ARG A 373 25.37 12.94 4.39
CA ARG A 373 24.22 12.99 3.46
C ARG A 373 24.70 12.83 2.00
N GLN A 374 23.76 12.69 1.06
CA GLN A 374 23.93 12.76 -0.42
C GLN A 374 24.65 11.54 -1.07
N THR A 375 24.39 11.12 -2.31
CA THR A 375 23.32 11.35 -3.33
C THR A 375 22.91 9.96 -3.92
N ASN A 376 21.89 9.73 -4.76
CA ASN A 376 20.92 10.53 -5.55
C ASN A 376 19.53 9.86 -5.46
N ASN A 377 18.47 10.53 -5.96
CA ASN A 377 17.33 9.86 -6.60
C ASN A 377 16.93 10.66 -7.84
N SER A 378 17.24 10.12 -9.02
CA SER A 378 16.84 10.68 -10.31
C SER A 378 16.26 9.54 -11.13
N LEU A 379 14.99 9.67 -11.53
CA LEU A 379 14.39 9.22 -12.79
C LEU A 379 12.87 9.41 -12.70
N SER A 380 12.45 10.66 -12.90
CA SER A 380 11.06 11.00 -13.22
C SER A 380 10.72 10.55 -14.64
N SER A 381 9.42 10.37 -14.91
CA SER A 381 8.81 10.25 -16.24
C SER A 381 9.10 8.97 -17.04
N ALA A 382 8.18 8.02 -16.98
CA ALA A 382 8.09 6.90 -17.94
C ALA A 382 6.65 6.48 -18.29
N THR A 383 5.65 6.74 -17.44
CA THR A 383 4.24 6.66 -17.82
C THR A 383 3.86 7.82 -18.73
N GLY A 384 3.74 7.55 -20.03
CA GLY A 384 3.26 8.52 -21.00
C GLY A 384 1.81 8.89 -20.74
N GLN A 385 1.53 10.17 -20.54
CA GLN A 385 0.17 10.69 -20.57
C GLN A 385 -0.34 10.59 -22.01
N ILE A 386 -1.39 9.82 -22.24
CA ILE A 386 -2.09 9.79 -23.54
C ILE A 386 -2.79 11.14 -23.70
N VAL A 387 -2.26 11.99 -24.57
CA VAL A 387 -2.83 13.30 -24.87
C VAL A 387 -3.89 13.14 -25.97
N ILE A 388 -5.16 13.05 -25.57
CA ILE A 388 -6.30 13.01 -26.48
C ILE A 388 -6.28 14.32 -27.32
N GLN A 389 -6.04 14.22 -28.63
CA GLN A 389 -6.04 15.41 -29.48
C GLN A 389 -7.46 15.84 -29.80
N GLY A 390 -7.95 16.86 -29.08
CA GLY A 390 -9.24 17.48 -29.32
C GLY A 390 -9.49 17.75 -30.81
N LEU A 391 -10.65 17.29 -31.31
CA LEU A 391 -11.09 17.35 -32.71
C LEU A 391 -10.60 18.60 -33.46
N ARG A 392 -9.65 18.41 -34.40
CA ARG A 392 -9.21 19.45 -35.34
C ARG A 392 -10.35 19.90 -36.24
N ARG A 393 -11.14 20.87 -35.77
CA ARG A 393 -12.09 21.64 -36.60
C ARG A 393 -11.29 22.41 -37.66
N LYS A 394 -11.17 21.82 -38.85
CA LYS A 394 -10.64 22.50 -40.05
C LYS A 394 -11.54 23.69 -40.39
N LEU A 395 -11.17 24.86 -39.90
CA LEU A 395 -11.69 26.14 -40.37
C LEU A 395 -11.31 26.29 -41.85
N ARG A 396 -12.26 25.99 -42.74
CA ARG A 396 -12.19 26.38 -44.15
C ARG A 396 -12.32 27.90 -44.22
N SER A 397 -11.22 28.61 -44.47
CA SER A 397 -11.28 30.00 -44.90
C SER A 397 -11.77 30.04 -46.35
N SER A 398 -13.05 30.35 -46.54
CA SER A 398 -13.54 30.80 -47.85
C SER A 398 -13.04 32.22 -48.08
N GLN A 399 -12.11 32.38 -49.03
CA GLN A 399 -11.82 33.69 -49.62
C GLN A 399 -12.98 34.09 -50.54
N VAL A 400 -13.50 35.30 -50.33
CA VAL A 400 -14.15 36.17 -51.32
C VAL A 400 -13.66 37.59 -51.04
#